data_AF-A0A7D9IUZ3-F1
#
_entry.id   AF-A0A7D9IUZ3-F1
#
_cell.length_a   1.000
_cell.length_b   1.000
_cell.length_c   1.000
_cell.angle_alpha   90.00
_cell.angle_beta   90.00
_cell.angle_gamma   90.00
#
_symmetry.space_group_name_H-M   'P 1'
#
loop_
_entity.id
_entity.type
_entity.pdbx_description
1 polymer ?
#
loop_
_entity_poly.entity_id
_entity_poly.type
_entity_poly.pdbx_seq_one_letter_code
_entity_poly.pdbx_strand_id
1 'polypeptide(L)'
;MVRELNHSEELQTRLARIGEGITWKFQPPASPHWGGVHESLVKSVKTALNRTLNPKGGPKRSNPTDLQLSALFAEVERFVNSRPITYVSSDHEDIEALTPYHFWLHRRSPVVPLGEYSRPNFQGRFKQTQHLANVVWQQWECGYDRRPDEIETNDGEE
;
A
#
# COMPACT_ATOMS: atom_id res chain seq x y z
N MET A 1 25.07 12.62 7.10
CA MET A 1 23.83 11.95 7.55
C MET A 1 23.69 10.50 7.06
N VAL A 2 23.17 10.16 5.87
CA VAL A 2 22.91 8.71 5.53
C VAL A 2 24.19 7.88 5.31
N ARG A 3 25.28 8.47 4.80
CA ARG A 3 26.59 7.77 4.73
C ARG A 3 27.12 7.41 6.12
N GLU A 4 26.86 8.24 7.13
CA GLU A 4 27.31 8.00 8.52
C GLU A 4 26.48 6.92 9.20
N LEU A 5 25.21 6.76 8.84
CA LEU A 5 24.34 5.70 9.39
C LEU A 5 24.80 4.30 8.97
N ASN A 6 25.31 4.15 7.75
CA ASN A 6 25.82 2.87 7.25
C ASN A 6 27.11 2.42 7.95
N HIS A 7 27.92 3.38 8.38
CA HIS A 7 29.21 3.16 9.07
C HIS A 7 29.12 3.29 10.59
N SER A 8 27.93 3.57 11.14
CA SER A 8 27.74 3.65 12.58
C SER A 8 27.78 2.25 13.18
N GLU A 9 28.89 1.94 13.86
CA GLU A 9 29.08 0.66 14.56
C GLU A 9 27.97 0.39 15.58
N GLU A 10 27.46 1.44 16.23
CA GLU A 10 26.36 1.33 17.18
C GLU A 10 25.07 0.84 16.50
N LEU A 11 24.71 1.41 15.35
CA LEU A 11 23.53 0.99 14.60
C LEU A 11 23.70 -0.43 14.05
N GLN A 12 24.86 -0.75 13.48
CA GLN A 12 25.13 -2.10 12.97
C GLN A 12 25.08 -3.15 14.09
N THR A 13 25.62 -2.84 15.28
CA THR A 13 25.56 -3.72 16.45
C THR A 13 24.13 -3.92 16.94
N ARG A 14 23.32 -2.85 16.98
CA ARG A 14 21.89 -2.95 17.36
C ARG A 14 21.10 -3.77 16.36
N LEU A 15 21.33 -3.57 15.06
CA LEU A 15 20.66 -4.30 13.99
C LEU A 15 21.06 -5.78 13.96
N ALA A 16 22.34 -6.09 14.20
CA ALA A 16 22.84 -7.46 14.31
C ALA A 16 22.19 -8.23 15.47
N ARG A 17 21.90 -7.56 16.60
CA ARG A 17 21.21 -8.16 17.75
C ARG A 17 19.72 -8.46 17.49
N ILE A 18 19.09 -7.73 16.58
CA ILE A 18 17.65 -7.86 16.29
C ILE A 18 17.39 -8.94 15.24
N GLY A 19 18.36 -9.25 14.38
CA GLY A 19 18.18 -10.18 13.28
C GLY A 19 19.45 -10.97 12.99
N GLU A 20 19.69 -12.03 13.75
CA GLU A 20 20.74 -13.00 13.42
C GLU A 20 20.52 -13.53 11.99
N GLY A 21 21.53 -13.38 11.13
CA GLY A 21 21.47 -13.76 9.72
C GLY A 21 20.86 -12.72 8.77
N ILE A 22 20.43 -11.55 9.24
CA ILE A 22 19.92 -10.47 8.38
C ILE A 22 21.03 -9.48 8.03
N THR A 23 21.31 -9.29 6.73
CA THR A 23 22.26 -8.26 6.26
C THR A 23 21.51 -6.97 5.95
N TRP A 24 21.74 -5.93 6.74
CA TRP A 24 21.12 -4.63 6.55
C TRP A 24 21.90 -3.80 5.51
N LYS A 25 21.19 -3.31 4.48
CA LYS A 25 21.75 -2.44 3.43
C LYS A 25 20.92 -1.18 3.32
N PHE A 26 21.54 -0.03 3.54
CA PHE A 26 20.88 1.26 3.38
C PHE A 26 21.07 1.82 1.97
N GLN A 27 20.00 2.41 1.43
CA GLN A 27 20.07 3.07 0.13
C GLN A 27 21.02 4.28 0.21
N PRO A 28 21.90 4.47 -0.79
CA PRO A 28 22.77 5.64 -0.80
C PRO A 28 21.93 6.91 -0.95
N PRO A 29 22.21 7.98 -0.18
CA PRO A 29 21.44 9.23 -0.26
C PRO A 29 21.53 9.90 -1.64
N ALA A 30 22.58 9.61 -2.40
CA ALA A 30 22.83 10.13 -3.74
C ALA A 30 22.32 9.21 -4.86
N SER A 31 21.54 8.17 -4.54
CA SER A 31 21.03 7.23 -5.53
C SER A 31 19.52 6.99 -5.41
N PRO A 32 18.70 8.03 -5.64
CA PRO A 32 17.24 7.95 -5.57
C PRO A 32 16.64 6.93 -6.55
N HIS A 33 17.38 6.55 -7.60
CA HIS A 33 16.96 5.57 -8.58
C HIS A 33 16.91 4.14 -8.02
N TRP A 34 17.70 3.81 -7.00
CA TRP A 34 17.78 2.45 -6.44
C TRP A 34 16.51 2.02 -5.71
N GLY A 35 15.70 2.98 -5.27
CA GLY A 35 14.44 2.71 -4.58
C GLY A 35 13.19 2.74 -5.45
N GLY A 36 13.33 3.06 -6.73
CA GLY A 36 12.24 3.60 -7.54
C GLY A 36 10.92 2.83 -7.45
N VAL A 37 10.94 1.51 -7.61
CA VAL A 37 9.70 0.70 -7.66
C VAL A 37 9.00 0.62 -6.30
N HIS A 38 9.73 0.29 -5.23
CA HIS A 38 9.12 0.12 -3.91
C HIS A 38 8.77 1.47 -3.28
N GLU A 39 9.59 2.51 -3.49
CA GLU A 39 9.29 3.87 -3.05
C GLU A 39 8.07 4.44 -3.76
N SER A 40 7.94 4.21 -5.08
CA SER A 40 6.76 4.65 -5.84
C SER A 40 5.50 3.95 -5.37
N LEU A 41 5.57 2.65 -5.06
CA LEU A 41 4.45 1.91 -4.50
C LEU A 41 4.07 2.42 -3.10
N VAL A 42 5.04 2.62 -2.21
CA VAL A 42 4.78 3.18 -0.88
C VAL A 42 4.19 4.58 -0.99
N LYS A 43 4.68 5.40 -1.91
CA LYS A 43 4.16 6.74 -2.18
C LYS A 43 2.70 6.68 -2.66
N SER A 44 2.37 5.82 -3.62
CA SER A 44 1.00 5.71 -4.15
C SER A 44 0.00 5.31 -3.06
N VAL A 45 0.34 4.32 -2.23
CA VAL A 45 -0.49 3.88 -1.11
C VAL A 45 -0.67 5.00 -0.07
N LYS A 46 0.42 5.68 0.32
CA LYS A 46 0.35 6.82 1.26
C LYS A 46 -0.48 7.97 0.71
N THR A 47 -0.37 8.27 -0.59
CA THR A 47 -1.17 9.30 -1.24
C THR A 47 -2.66 8.96 -1.20
N ALA A 48 -3.04 7.72 -1.52
CA ALA A 48 -4.43 7.25 -1.46
C ALA A 48 -5.01 7.30 -0.04
N LEU A 49 -4.24 6.85 0.96
CA LEU A 49 -4.59 6.94 2.37
C LEU A 49 -4.80 8.40 2.82
N ASN A 50 -3.86 9.29 2.47
CA ASN A 50 -3.94 10.69 2.87
C ASN A 50 -5.14 11.40 2.22
N ARG A 51 -5.41 11.14 0.93
CA ARG A 51 -6.62 11.67 0.26
C ARG A 51 -7.90 11.19 0.92
N THR A 52 -7.90 9.94 1.41
CA THR A 52 -9.08 9.35 2.04
C THR A 52 -9.33 9.89 3.45
N LEU A 53 -8.28 9.98 4.28
CA LEU A 53 -8.39 10.42 5.68
C LEU A 53 -8.44 11.95 5.81
N ASN A 54 -7.73 12.68 4.94
CA ASN A 54 -7.65 14.13 4.92
C ASN A 54 -8.05 14.69 3.54
N PRO A 55 -9.33 14.56 3.14
CA PRO A 55 -9.79 15.11 1.87
C PRO A 55 -9.62 16.63 1.85
N LYS A 56 -8.98 17.17 0.79
CA LYS A 56 -8.84 18.61 0.61
C LYS A 56 -10.23 19.23 0.37
N GLY A 57 -10.62 20.20 1.18
CA GLY A 57 -11.87 20.96 1.01
C GLY A 57 -13.16 20.25 1.46
N GLY A 58 -13.06 19.05 2.06
CA GLY A 58 -14.20 18.32 2.62
C GLY A 58 -14.15 18.19 4.14
N PRO A 59 -15.22 17.69 4.79
CA PRO A 59 -15.17 17.34 6.20
C PRO A 59 -14.12 16.24 6.40
N LYS A 60 -13.20 16.45 7.36
CA LYS A 60 -12.29 15.39 7.81
C LYS A 60 -13.11 14.16 8.14
N ARG A 61 -12.74 13.01 7.56
CA ARG A 61 -13.31 11.74 8.00
C ARG A 61 -12.89 11.51 9.45
N SER A 62 -13.73 10.83 10.22
CA SER A 62 -13.42 10.55 11.63
C SER A 62 -12.04 9.90 11.76
N ASN A 63 -11.22 10.36 12.71
CA ASN A 63 -9.94 9.73 13.01
C ASN A 63 -10.19 8.26 13.40
N PRO A 64 -9.66 7.28 12.62
CA PRO A 64 -9.79 5.88 12.99
C PRO A 64 -9.03 5.63 14.29
N THR A 65 -9.61 4.82 15.18
CA THR A 65 -8.89 4.27 16.34
C THR A 65 -7.76 3.34 15.88
N ASP A 66 -6.79 3.06 16.75
CA ASP A 66 -5.64 2.19 16.42
C ASP A 66 -6.07 0.82 15.86
N LEU A 67 -7.13 0.22 16.41
CA LEU A 67 -7.70 -1.03 15.89
C LEU A 67 -8.29 -0.87 14.48
N GLN A 68 -8.97 0.25 14.21
CA GLN A 68 -9.52 0.53 12.89
C GLN A 68 -8.43 0.83 11.88
N LEU A 69 -7.36 1.53 12.30
CA LEU A 69 -6.22 1.83 11.45
C LEU A 69 -5.42 0.55 11.12
N SER A 70 -5.23 -0.33 12.10
CA SER A 70 -4.60 -1.64 11.90
C SER A 70 -5.40 -2.51 10.93
N ALA A 71 -6.72 -2.61 11.13
CA ALA A 71 -7.61 -3.32 10.21
C ALA A 71 -7.65 -2.69 8.81
N LEU A 72 -7.62 -1.35 8.71
CA LEU A 72 -7.52 -0.64 7.44
C LEU A 72 -6.23 -0.99 6.71
N PHE A 73 -5.08 -1.01 7.41
CA PHE A 73 -3.80 -1.39 6.82
C PHE A 73 -3.80 -2.84 6.35
N ALA A 74 -4.40 -3.76 7.10
CA ALA A 74 -4.51 -5.16 6.68
C ALA A 74 -5.32 -5.31 5.38
N GLU A 75 -6.41 -4.56 5.22
CA GLU A 75 -7.18 -4.56 3.96
C GLU A 75 -6.40 -3.92 2.81
N VAL A 76 -5.74 -2.79 3.05
CA VAL A 76 -4.91 -2.12 2.03
C VAL A 76 -3.74 -3.00 1.60
N GLU A 77 -3.08 -3.67 2.55
CA GLU A 77 -2.05 -4.68 2.26
C GLU A 77 -2.60 -5.78 1.37
N ARG A 78 -3.79 -6.30 1.71
CA ARG A 78 -4.46 -7.33 0.92
C ARG A 78 -4.67 -6.88 -0.52
N PHE A 79 -5.21 -5.69 -0.73
CA PHE A 79 -5.45 -5.16 -2.06
C PHE A 79 -4.15 -4.95 -2.85
N VAL A 80 -3.15 -4.34 -2.22
CA VAL A 80 -1.84 -4.07 -2.84
C VAL A 80 -1.14 -5.38 -3.22
N ASN A 81 -1.27 -6.43 -2.40
CA ASN A 81 -0.64 -7.74 -2.65
C ASN A 81 -1.47 -8.65 -3.56
N SER A 82 -2.75 -8.38 -3.76
CA SER A 82 -3.58 -9.05 -4.77
C SER A 82 -3.48 -8.41 -6.16
N ARG A 83 -2.78 -7.29 -6.30
CA ARG A 83 -2.67 -6.61 -7.59
C ARG A 83 -1.93 -7.51 -8.61
N PRO A 84 -2.39 -7.54 -9.87
CA PRO A 84 -1.65 -8.16 -10.96
C PRO A 84 -0.27 -7.50 -11.16
N ILE A 85 0.77 -8.31 -11.35
CA ILE A 85 2.11 -7.86 -11.77
C ILE A 85 2.47 -8.33 -13.19
N THR A 86 1.63 -9.19 -13.77
CA THR A 86 1.71 -9.59 -15.18
C THR A 86 0.49 -9.08 -15.92
N TYR A 87 0.50 -9.26 -17.24
CA TYR A 87 -0.65 -9.00 -18.09
C TYR A 87 -1.92 -9.68 -17.55
N VAL A 88 -3.02 -8.95 -17.57
CA VAL A 88 -4.36 -9.44 -17.24
C VAL A 88 -5.06 -9.73 -18.55
N SER A 89 -5.32 -11.00 -18.83
CA SER A 89 -6.08 -11.38 -20.02
C SER A 89 -7.55 -11.07 -19.86
N SER A 90 -8.19 -10.74 -20.99
CA SER A 90 -9.64 -10.64 -21.11
C SER A 90 -10.31 -11.99 -21.35
N ASP A 91 -9.55 -13.03 -21.71
CA ASP A 91 -10.05 -14.38 -21.88
C ASP A 91 -10.16 -15.09 -20.52
N HIS A 92 -11.29 -15.76 -20.28
CA HIS A 92 -11.53 -16.50 -19.05
C HIS A 92 -10.80 -17.85 -19.02
N GLU A 93 -10.42 -18.38 -20.17
CA GLU A 93 -9.67 -19.63 -20.30
C GLU A 93 -8.15 -19.43 -20.15
N ASP A 94 -7.69 -18.18 -20.18
CA ASP A 94 -6.29 -17.83 -20.02
C ASP A 94 -5.80 -18.00 -18.58
N ILE A 95 -4.48 -18.17 -18.45
CA ILE A 95 -3.82 -18.30 -17.16
C ILE A 95 -3.98 -16.99 -16.37
N GLU A 96 -4.40 -17.14 -15.11
CA GLU A 96 -4.55 -16.02 -14.19
C GLU A 96 -3.26 -15.19 -14.05
N ALA A 97 -3.42 -13.87 -13.98
CA ALA A 97 -2.30 -12.97 -13.75
C ALA A 97 -1.57 -13.27 -12.42
N LEU A 98 -0.24 -13.24 -12.45
CA LEU A 98 0.57 -13.36 -11.25
C LEU A 98 0.36 -12.14 -10.35
N THR A 99 0.36 -12.38 -9.04
CA THR A 99 0.20 -11.36 -8.01
C THR A 99 1.32 -11.54 -6.99
N PRO A 100 1.69 -10.51 -6.21
CA PRO A 100 2.62 -10.68 -5.11
C PRO A 100 2.23 -11.80 -4.13
N TYR A 101 0.92 -11.98 -3.89
CA TYR A 101 0.43 -13.08 -3.06
C TYR A 101 0.77 -14.47 -3.59
N HIS A 102 0.86 -14.65 -4.91
CA HIS A 102 1.29 -15.93 -5.47
C HIS A 102 2.70 -16.32 -5.04
N PHE A 103 3.61 -15.36 -4.86
CA PHE A 103 4.97 -15.66 -4.37
C PHE A 103 5.01 -15.89 -2.85
N TRP A 104 4.21 -15.13 -2.09
CA TRP A 104 4.21 -15.26 -0.63
C TRP A 104 3.46 -16.52 -0.19
N LEU A 105 2.21 -16.65 -0.59
CA LEU A 105 1.31 -17.69 -0.11
C LEU A 105 1.34 -18.95 -0.99
N HIS A 106 2.02 -18.91 -2.14
CA HIS A 106 2.01 -19.98 -3.15
C HIS A 106 0.59 -20.33 -3.64
N ARG A 107 -0.35 -19.39 -3.49
CA ARG A 107 -1.76 -19.51 -3.86
C ARG A 107 -2.38 -18.12 -4.02
N ARG A 108 -3.60 -18.08 -4.57
CA ARG A 108 -4.40 -16.86 -4.68
C ARG A 108 -4.63 -16.21 -3.32
N SER A 109 -4.78 -14.89 -3.32
CA SER A 109 -5.27 -14.18 -2.15
C SER A 109 -6.60 -14.80 -1.71
N PRO A 110 -6.81 -15.08 -0.41
CA PRO A 110 -8.13 -15.44 0.06
C PRO A 110 -9.07 -14.26 -0.21
N VAL A 111 -10.02 -14.46 -1.14
CA VAL A 111 -11.16 -13.55 -1.28
C VAL A 111 -11.98 -13.76 -0.01
N VAL A 112 -11.73 -12.94 1.01
CA VAL A 112 -12.60 -12.88 2.18
C VAL A 112 -13.79 -12.02 1.75
N PRO A 113 -14.97 -12.61 1.51
CA PRO A 113 -16.16 -11.79 1.26
C PRO A 113 -16.37 -10.89 2.46
N LEU A 114 -16.81 -9.65 2.21
CA LEU A 114 -17.20 -8.69 3.24
C LEU A 114 -18.40 -9.29 4.01
N GLY A 115 -18.13 -10.09 5.04
CA GLY A 115 -19.16 -10.83 5.78
C GLY A 115 -20.06 -9.92 6.61
N GLU A 116 -21.27 -10.39 6.91
CA GLU A 116 -22.16 -9.76 7.87
C GLU A 116 -21.75 -10.14 9.30
N TYR A 117 -20.94 -9.28 9.95
CA TYR A 117 -20.52 -9.51 11.33
C TYR A 117 -21.69 -9.26 12.27
N SER A 118 -22.26 -10.27 12.93
CA SER A 118 -23.51 -10.17 13.73
C SER A 118 -23.41 -9.37 15.07
N ARG A 119 -22.31 -8.65 15.35
CA ARG A 119 -22.14 -7.92 16.62
C ARG A 119 -22.51 -6.43 16.49
N PRO A 120 -23.57 -5.92 17.15
CA PRO A 120 -24.14 -4.60 16.86
C PRO A 120 -23.18 -3.41 17.01
N ASN A 121 -22.28 -3.43 18.00
CA ASN A 121 -21.28 -2.36 18.19
C ASN A 121 -20.00 -2.55 17.35
N PHE A 122 -19.72 -3.79 16.94
CA PHE A 122 -18.59 -4.11 16.05
C PHE A 122 -18.95 -3.80 14.60
N GLN A 123 -20.22 -3.97 14.22
CA GLN A 123 -20.77 -3.67 12.90
C GLN A 123 -20.52 -2.22 12.48
N GLY A 124 -20.83 -1.24 13.33
CA GLY A 124 -20.67 0.17 12.96
C GLY A 124 -19.22 0.54 12.66
N ARG A 125 -18.30 0.17 13.55
CA ARG A 125 -16.87 0.47 13.41
C ARG A 125 -16.19 -0.35 12.32
N PHE A 126 -16.55 -1.62 12.18
CA PHE A 126 -16.04 -2.48 11.13
C PHE A 126 -16.55 -2.05 9.75
N LYS A 127 -17.86 -1.75 9.61
CA LYS A 127 -18.42 -1.19 8.37
C LYS A 127 -17.75 0.13 8.01
N GLN A 128 -17.43 0.96 9.00
CA GLN A 128 -16.66 2.18 8.79
C GLN A 128 -15.25 1.88 8.27
N THR A 129 -14.54 0.93 8.87
CA THR A 129 -13.20 0.51 8.38
C THR A 129 -13.27 -0.02 6.95
N GLN A 130 -14.25 -0.87 6.64
CA GLN A 130 -14.44 -1.42 5.29
C GLN A 130 -14.79 -0.33 4.28
N HIS A 131 -15.65 0.61 4.65
CA HIS A 131 -15.94 1.77 3.82
C HIS A 131 -14.68 2.60 3.56
N LEU A 132 -13.86 2.85 4.58
CA LEU A 132 -12.57 3.54 4.42
C LEU A 132 -11.64 2.76 3.50
N ALA A 133 -11.51 1.45 3.68
CA ALA A 133 -10.68 0.58 2.84
C ALA A 133 -11.11 0.64 1.38
N ASN A 134 -12.41 0.57 1.10
CA ASN A 134 -12.97 0.69 -0.24
C ASN A 134 -12.67 2.05 -0.87
N VAL A 135 -12.77 3.15 -0.12
CA VAL A 135 -12.40 4.46 -0.67
C VAL A 135 -10.91 4.55 -0.93
N VAL A 136 -10.06 4.03 -0.03
CA VAL A 136 -8.61 3.98 -0.28
C VAL A 136 -8.33 3.20 -1.56
N TRP A 137 -8.99 2.06 -1.75
CA TRP A 137 -8.85 1.23 -2.94
C TRP A 137 -9.22 2.00 -4.21
N GLN A 138 -10.40 2.63 -4.25
CA GLN A 138 -10.83 3.45 -5.40
C GLN A 138 -9.87 4.59 -5.72
N GLN A 139 -9.38 5.28 -4.68
CA GLN A 139 -8.40 6.37 -4.84
C GLN A 139 -7.04 5.85 -5.33
N TRP A 140 -6.67 4.64 -4.92
CA TRP A 140 -5.43 4.00 -5.32
C TRP A 140 -5.51 3.48 -6.76
N GLU A 141 -6.54 2.72 -7.14
CA GLU A 141 -6.74 2.26 -8.53
C GLU A 141 -6.77 3.43 -9.51
N CYS A 142 -7.55 4.48 -9.22
CA CYS A 142 -7.63 5.66 -10.08
C CYS A 142 -6.28 6.38 -10.26
N GLY A 143 -5.44 6.37 -9.22
CA GLY A 143 -4.11 6.97 -9.28
C GLY A 143 -3.02 6.04 -9.82
N TYR A 144 -3.25 4.73 -9.77
CA TYR A 144 -2.31 3.69 -10.20
C TYR A 144 -2.43 3.38 -11.68
N ASP A 145 -3.66 3.35 -12.20
CA ASP A 145 -3.96 3.00 -13.59
C ASP A 145 -3.86 4.20 -14.54
N ARG A 146 -3.72 5.43 -14.00
CA ARG A 146 -3.29 6.58 -14.80
C ARG A 146 -1.88 6.35 -15.28
N ARG A 147 -1.77 6.09 -16.58
CA ARG A 147 -0.47 5.98 -17.23
C ARG A 147 0.27 7.33 -17.14
N PRO A 148 1.61 7.33 -17.00
CA PRO A 148 2.39 8.56 -16.80
C PRO A 148 2.20 9.62 -17.88
N ASP A 149 1.79 9.23 -19.09
CA ASP A 149 1.49 10.07 -20.25
C ASP A 149 0.23 10.93 -20.12
N GLU A 150 -0.64 10.67 -19.13
CA GLU A 150 -1.89 11.41 -18.93
C GLU A 150 -1.79 12.51 -17.84
N ILE A 151 -0.61 12.70 -17.23
CA ILE A 151 -0.40 13.66 -16.14
C ILE A 151 0.04 15.05 -16.64
N GLU A 152 0.49 15.17 -17.90
CA GLU A 152 0.96 16.43 -18.49
C GLU A 152 0.07 16.90 -19.65
N THR A 153 -1.11 17.47 -19.38
CA THR A 153 -1.82 18.29 -20.40
C THR A 153 -2.70 19.41 -19.85
N ASN A 154 -2.66 19.76 -18.55
CA ASN A 154 -3.59 20.80 -18.07
C ASN A 154 -3.06 21.79 -17.03
N ASP A 155 -1.78 22.18 -17.15
CA ASP A 155 -1.24 23.34 -16.44
C ASP A 155 -0.48 24.22 -17.46
N GLY A 156 -1.19 25.05 -18.24
CA GLY A 156 -0.51 26.00 -19.11
C GLY A 156 -1.34 26.64 -20.23
N GLU A 157 -2.53 27.17 -19.95
CA GLU A 157 -3.06 28.31 -20.73
C GLU A 157 -3.71 29.30 -19.74
N GLU A 158 -2.88 30.26 -19.30
CA GLU A 158 -3.30 31.62 -18.91
C GLU A 158 -3.08 32.53 -20.13
#